data_AF-A0A918B6T4-F1
#
_entry.id   AF-A0A918B6T4-F1
#
_cell.length_a   1.000
_cell.length_b   1.000
_cell.length_c   1.000
_cell.angle_alpha   90.00
_cell.angle_beta   90.00
_cell.angle_gamma   90.00
#
_symmetry.space_group_name_H-M   'P 1'
#
loop_
_entity.id
_entity.type
_entity.pdbx_description
1 polymer ?
#
loop_
_entity_poly.entity_id
_entity_poly.type
_entity_poly.pdbx_seq_one_letter_code
_entity_poly.pdbx_strand_id
1 'polypeptide(L)'
;MSERELSRRSFTRFGAAALALPALGTLQGLAAPQAYANTSNLWTDFDWRLAGYENGHNGMFGRQYFSLVRALRDLVSQPMAGAQNDPDFFDTTRFAHESSRRVIRILLWNTDNRANVALYFNVDNLYLMGFTAHGRHYRFDDARFAHLSASIGNRFNQRAPLVTVMNSNGNYGELNASAEWRGGQQYTTFNFLHHLHVLEGANQDNVDSVAVHRALAFFIGATSEAARFAWIEERIANVLMNGEDVRDPARPRHLGTFGTGLQNAWDPLSVLAHQTMEGHAGRAVYIDGREYRDFRDIANGHNRGASAPRIAPFIAILGKGL
;
A
#
# COMPACT_ATOMS: atom_id res chain seq x y z
N MET A 1 45.92 -70.50 22.65
CA MET A 1 44.94 -71.47 22.12
C MET A 1 44.39 -70.92 20.82
N SER A 2 44.70 -71.63 19.75
CA SER A 2 44.16 -71.46 18.40
C SER A 2 42.71 -71.94 18.37
N GLU A 3 41.83 -71.24 17.64
CA GLU A 3 41.06 -71.84 16.55
C GLU A 3 40.20 -70.78 15.83
N ARG A 4 40.25 -70.83 14.49
CA ARG A 4 39.39 -70.16 13.49
C ARG A 4 39.87 -68.84 12.91
N GLU A 5 40.93 -68.95 12.11
CA GLU A 5 40.93 -68.39 10.78
C GLU A 5 39.80 -68.98 9.90
N LEU A 6 39.52 -68.30 8.79
CA LEU A 6 38.82 -68.75 7.57
C LEU A 6 37.32 -68.42 7.49
N SER A 7 37.01 -67.26 6.92
CA SER A 7 36.28 -67.25 5.64
C SER A 7 36.42 -65.91 4.88
N ARG A 8 37.33 -65.92 3.90
CA ARG A 8 37.22 -65.32 2.54
C ARG A 8 36.27 -64.12 2.39
N ARG A 9 36.80 -62.89 2.25
CA ARG A 9 37.05 -62.22 0.96
C ARG A 9 36.01 -62.50 -0.15
N SER A 10 35.48 -61.38 -0.67
CA SER A 10 34.93 -61.18 -2.02
C SER A 10 33.41 -61.26 -2.14
N PHE A 11 32.72 -60.14 -1.92
CA PHE A 11 31.69 -59.60 -2.83
C PHE A 11 31.64 -58.08 -2.60
N THR A 12 32.40 -57.29 -3.35
CA THR A 12 32.01 -56.67 -4.63
C THR A 12 30.99 -55.54 -4.47
N ARG A 13 31.53 -54.30 -4.44
CA ARG A 13 31.07 -53.10 -5.15
C ARG A 13 29.55 -52.98 -5.37
N PHE A 14 28.88 -52.11 -4.62
CA PHE A 14 27.91 -51.12 -5.11
C PHE A 14 27.63 -50.12 -3.98
N GLY A 15 27.75 -48.82 -4.24
CA GLY A 15 27.24 -47.78 -3.33
C GLY A 15 28.18 -46.65 -2.92
N ALA A 16 29.26 -46.39 -3.66
CA ALA A 16 30.00 -45.13 -3.58
C ALA A 16 30.07 -44.50 -4.99
N ALA A 17 29.00 -43.78 -5.38
CA ALA A 17 28.95 -42.73 -6.40
C ALA A 17 27.47 -42.48 -6.81
N ALA A 18 26.88 -41.43 -6.25
CA ALA A 18 25.66 -40.69 -6.65
C ALA A 18 25.05 -40.16 -5.34
N LEU A 19 25.22 -38.91 -4.92
CA LEU A 19 24.91 -37.69 -5.66
C LEU A 19 25.78 -36.55 -5.11
N ALA A 20 26.75 -36.10 -5.91
CA ALA A 20 27.27 -34.75 -5.79
C ALA A 20 26.33 -33.83 -6.60
N LEU A 21 25.75 -32.85 -5.90
CA LEU A 21 25.26 -31.51 -6.30
C LEU A 21 24.99 -31.22 -7.79
N PRO A 22 23.87 -30.54 -8.11
CA PRO A 22 23.95 -29.07 -8.11
C PRO A 22 22.68 -28.30 -7.69
N ALA A 23 22.93 -27.05 -7.29
CA ALA A 23 22.18 -25.84 -7.64
C ALA A 23 20.84 -25.50 -6.94
N LEU A 24 20.87 -24.33 -6.30
CA LEU A 24 19.93 -23.21 -6.50
C LEU A 24 18.45 -23.58 -6.61
N GLY A 25 17.74 -23.48 -5.49
CA GLY A 25 16.28 -23.53 -5.49
C GLY A 25 15.69 -22.93 -4.23
N THR A 26 15.07 -21.76 -4.38
CA THR A 26 14.05 -21.18 -3.49
C THR A 26 14.46 -20.87 -2.04
N LEU A 27 15.18 -19.75 -1.89
CA LEU A 27 14.98 -18.87 -0.75
C LEU A 27 13.57 -18.25 -0.82
N GLN A 28 12.95 -18.10 0.36
CA GLN A 28 11.80 -17.24 0.68
C GLN A 28 10.40 -17.81 0.42
N GLY A 29 9.95 -18.67 1.34
CA GLY A 29 8.55 -18.99 1.56
C GLY A 29 8.22 -18.96 3.05
N LEU A 30 7.38 -17.99 3.43
CA LEU A 30 6.50 -17.98 4.62
C LEU A 30 7.20 -17.98 6.00
N ALA A 31 7.58 -16.79 6.45
CA ALA A 31 7.71 -16.52 7.88
C ALA A 31 6.30 -16.36 8.50
N ALA A 32 6.08 -17.08 9.61
CA ALA A 32 4.92 -17.01 10.48
C ALA A 32 4.65 -15.58 11.02
N PRO A 33 3.46 -15.26 11.55
CA PRO A 33 3.13 -13.91 12.00
C PRO A 33 4.12 -13.47 13.08
N GLN A 34 4.92 -12.45 12.76
CA GLN A 34 5.77 -11.83 13.76
C GLN A 34 4.90 -11.05 14.73
N ALA A 35 5.07 -11.31 16.03
CA ALA A 35 4.68 -10.36 17.05
C ALA A 35 5.32 -9.00 16.71
N TYR A 36 4.49 -7.96 16.68
CA TYR A 36 4.89 -6.60 16.28
C TYR A 36 6.05 -6.08 17.14
N ALA A 37 7.27 -6.17 16.61
CA ALA A 37 8.34 -5.31 17.05
C ALA A 37 8.11 -3.95 16.39
N ASN A 38 7.78 -2.93 17.19
CA ASN A 38 7.94 -1.53 16.78
C ASN A 38 9.39 -1.35 16.33
N THR A 39 9.65 -1.52 15.02
CA THR A 39 11.03 -1.55 14.53
C THR A 39 11.66 -0.18 14.72
N SER A 40 12.89 -0.13 15.21
CA SER A 40 13.69 1.11 15.25
C SER A 40 14.07 1.61 13.85
N ASN A 41 13.63 0.93 12.79
CA ASN A 41 13.91 1.28 11.41
C ASN A 41 13.11 2.53 11.03
N LEU A 42 13.83 3.65 10.90
CA LEU A 42 13.29 4.94 10.46
C LEU A 42 12.94 4.98 8.96
N TRP A 43 13.31 3.96 8.20
CA TRP A 43 13.21 3.97 6.75
C TRP A 43 12.86 2.60 6.18
N THR A 44 11.98 2.55 5.19
CA THR A 44 11.68 1.34 4.41
C THR A 44 11.53 1.68 2.93
N ASP A 45 12.09 0.85 2.06
CA ASP A 45 12.09 1.05 0.61
C ASP A 45 11.23 -0.03 -0.08
N PHE A 46 10.39 0.38 -1.02
CA PHE A 46 9.66 -0.49 -1.93
C PHE A 46 9.97 -0.14 -3.38
N ASP A 47 10.05 -1.14 -4.24
CA ASP A 47 10.14 -0.97 -5.69
C ASP A 47 8.79 -1.25 -6.34
N TRP A 48 8.25 -0.27 -7.06
CA TRP A 48 7.10 -0.46 -7.93
C TRP A 48 7.54 -0.32 -9.38
N ARG A 49 7.66 -1.46 -10.05
CA ARG A 49 8.05 -1.54 -11.45
C ARG A 49 6.84 -1.35 -12.36
N LEU A 50 6.84 -0.26 -13.13
CA LEU A 50 5.83 0.06 -14.14
C LEU A 50 6.31 -0.28 -15.56
N ALA A 51 7.54 -0.80 -15.71
CA ALA A 51 7.98 -1.38 -16.97
C ALA A 51 7.04 -2.49 -17.43
N GLY A 52 6.64 -2.46 -18.71
CA GLY A 52 5.69 -3.38 -19.29
C GLY A 52 4.25 -2.83 -19.35
N TYR A 53 3.93 -1.77 -18.61
CA TYR A 53 2.58 -1.16 -18.59
C TYR A 53 2.18 -0.59 -19.95
N GLU A 54 3.15 -0.26 -20.81
CA GLU A 54 2.95 0.18 -22.19
C GLU A 54 2.30 -0.90 -23.06
N ASN A 55 2.39 -2.18 -22.66
CA ASN A 55 1.80 -3.31 -23.36
C ASN A 55 0.32 -3.57 -22.97
N GLY A 56 -0.28 -2.68 -22.17
CA GLY A 56 -1.66 -2.80 -21.71
C GLY A 56 -1.80 -3.51 -20.37
N HIS A 57 -2.90 -4.21 -20.16
CA HIS A 57 -3.20 -4.90 -18.91
C HIS A 57 -2.59 -6.31 -18.88
N ASN A 58 -2.22 -6.78 -17.70
CA ASN A 58 -1.66 -8.12 -17.52
C ASN A 58 -1.88 -8.59 -16.08
N GLY A 59 -2.25 -9.87 -15.91
CA GLY A 59 -2.40 -10.51 -14.60
C GLY A 59 -1.19 -10.33 -13.66
N MET A 60 0.03 -10.22 -14.20
CA MET A 60 1.23 -9.95 -13.41
C MET A 60 1.21 -8.56 -12.76
N PHE A 61 0.75 -7.52 -13.45
CA PHE A 61 0.74 -6.14 -12.95
C PHE A 61 -0.18 -5.99 -11.75
N GLY A 62 -1.38 -6.57 -11.82
CA GLY A 62 -2.27 -6.59 -10.66
C GLY A 62 -1.71 -7.38 -9.47
N ARG A 63 -1.00 -8.50 -9.71
CA ARG A 63 -0.36 -9.27 -8.62
C ARG A 63 0.76 -8.49 -7.94
N GLN A 64 1.61 -7.81 -8.72
CA GLN A 64 2.66 -6.94 -8.18
C GLN A 64 2.06 -5.78 -7.37
N TYR A 65 0.98 -5.20 -7.88
CA TYR A 65 0.25 -4.14 -7.18
C TYR A 65 -0.34 -4.62 -5.84
N PHE A 66 -1.03 -5.77 -5.82
CA PHE A 66 -1.51 -6.41 -4.58
C PHE A 66 -0.38 -6.61 -3.57
N SER A 67 0.76 -7.16 -4.00
CA SER A 67 1.90 -7.39 -3.11
C SER A 67 2.44 -6.09 -2.51
N LEU A 68 2.50 -5.01 -3.29
CA LEU A 68 2.93 -3.69 -2.81
C LEU A 68 1.95 -3.14 -1.76
N VAL A 69 0.65 -3.11 -2.07
CA VAL A 69 -0.37 -2.54 -1.17
C VAL A 69 -0.46 -3.34 0.13
N ARG A 70 -0.42 -4.67 0.05
CA ARG A 70 -0.35 -5.53 1.23
C ARG A 70 0.89 -5.26 2.07
N ALA A 71 2.06 -5.13 1.46
CA ALA A 71 3.28 -4.82 2.21
C ALA A 71 3.23 -3.43 2.87
N LEU A 72 2.60 -2.45 2.24
CA LEU A 72 2.33 -1.15 2.88
C LEU A 72 1.41 -1.31 4.10
N ARG A 73 0.29 -2.04 3.95
CA ARG A 73 -0.65 -2.32 5.04
C ARG A 73 0.02 -3.02 6.22
N ASP A 74 0.78 -4.08 5.95
CA ASP A 74 1.48 -4.84 6.99
C ASP A 74 2.52 -3.98 7.74
N LEU A 75 3.10 -2.97 7.07
CA LEU A 75 4.11 -2.09 7.66
C LEU A 75 3.53 -0.96 8.53
N VAL A 76 2.36 -0.42 8.15
CA VAL A 76 1.77 0.78 8.76
C VAL A 76 0.65 0.49 9.74
N SER A 77 0.26 -0.77 9.86
CA SER A 77 -0.87 -1.18 10.67
C SER A 77 -0.45 -2.01 11.88
N GLN A 78 -1.37 -2.23 12.81
CA GLN A 78 -1.28 -3.16 13.93
C GLN A 78 -2.67 -3.76 14.16
N PRO A 79 -2.83 -4.93 14.78
CA PRO A 79 -4.16 -5.50 15.05
C PRO A 79 -4.98 -4.50 15.86
N MET A 80 -6.23 -4.26 15.44
CA MET A 80 -7.13 -3.37 16.16
C MET A 80 -7.50 -3.98 17.53
N ALA A 81 -7.50 -3.16 18.58
CA ALA A 81 -7.87 -3.64 19.91
C ALA A 81 -9.33 -4.16 19.90
N GLY A 82 -9.56 -5.36 20.44
CA GLY A 82 -10.87 -6.02 20.39
C GLY A 82 -11.12 -6.87 19.14
N ALA A 83 -10.25 -6.82 18.12
CA ALA A 83 -10.37 -7.60 16.88
C ALA A 83 -9.72 -9.00 16.94
N GLN A 84 -9.54 -9.61 18.12
CA GLN A 84 -8.71 -10.83 18.22
C GLN A 84 -9.24 -12.00 17.38
N ASN A 85 -10.54 -12.00 17.05
CA ASN A 85 -11.18 -13.01 16.20
C ASN A 85 -11.47 -12.52 14.77
N ASP A 86 -11.09 -11.29 14.43
CA ASP A 86 -11.39 -10.63 13.16
C ASP A 86 -10.07 -10.15 12.51
N PRO A 87 -9.37 -11.04 11.78
CA PRO A 87 -8.00 -10.78 11.27
C PRO A 87 -7.92 -9.71 10.17
N ASP A 88 -9.05 -9.15 9.79
CA ASP A 88 -9.19 -8.14 8.74
C ASP A 88 -9.22 -6.70 9.29
N PHE A 89 -9.14 -6.51 10.60
CA PHE A 89 -9.19 -5.19 11.25
C PHE A 89 -7.87 -4.79 11.87
N PHE A 90 -7.40 -3.63 11.43
CA PHE A 90 -6.14 -3.07 11.87
C PHE A 90 -6.31 -1.61 12.26
N ASP A 91 -5.44 -1.13 13.15
CA ASP A 91 -5.23 0.28 13.42
C ASP A 91 -3.96 0.77 12.76
N THR A 92 -3.87 2.07 12.51
CA THR A 92 -2.59 2.73 12.30
C THR A 92 -1.64 2.46 13.49
N THR A 93 -0.34 2.39 13.25
CA THR A 93 0.64 2.14 14.33
C THR A 93 0.69 3.24 15.40
N ARG A 94 0.23 4.45 15.09
CA ARG A 94 0.11 5.57 16.04
C ARG A 94 -1.14 6.39 15.77
N PHE A 95 -1.47 7.25 16.74
CA PHE A 95 -2.45 8.32 16.53
C PHE A 95 -2.02 9.22 15.37
N ALA A 96 -2.98 9.69 14.58
CA ALA A 96 -2.74 10.48 13.37
C ALA A 96 -1.93 11.78 13.59
N HIS A 97 -1.75 12.21 14.83
CA HIS A 97 -1.08 13.45 15.24
C HIS A 97 0.29 13.23 15.91
N GLU A 98 0.68 11.99 16.22
CA GLU A 98 1.97 11.68 16.85
C GLU A 98 2.92 11.01 15.86
N SER A 99 3.83 11.78 15.22
CA SER A 99 4.73 11.19 14.23
C SER A 99 6.06 10.68 14.78
N SER A 100 6.38 9.43 14.47
CA SER A 100 7.64 8.73 14.75
C SER A 100 8.80 9.12 13.84
N ARG A 101 8.56 10.01 12.86
CA ARG A 101 9.52 10.39 11.81
C ARG A 101 9.95 9.24 10.87
N ARG A 102 9.25 8.10 10.93
CA ARG A 102 9.51 6.93 10.08
C ARG A 102 8.94 7.18 8.68
N VAL A 103 9.75 6.86 7.67
CA VAL A 103 9.44 7.14 6.26
C VAL A 103 9.41 5.84 5.45
N ILE A 104 8.40 5.69 4.62
CA ILE A 104 8.36 4.74 3.52
C ILE A 104 8.74 5.48 2.25
N ARG A 105 9.64 4.91 1.46
CA ARG A 105 9.90 5.37 0.10
C ARG A 105 9.43 4.30 -0.89
N ILE A 106 8.59 4.69 -1.84
CA ILE A 106 8.22 3.86 -2.99
C ILE A 106 8.94 4.40 -4.22
N LEU A 107 9.86 3.63 -4.78
CA LEU A 107 10.55 3.91 -6.03
C LEU A 107 9.66 3.51 -7.21
N LEU A 108 9.29 4.47 -8.05
CA LEU A 108 8.49 4.22 -9.25
C LEU A 108 9.43 4.04 -10.44
N TRP A 109 9.56 2.81 -10.94
CA TRP A 109 10.42 2.51 -12.09
C TRP A 109 9.62 2.64 -13.38
N ASN A 110 10.07 3.52 -14.26
CA ASN A 110 9.45 3.75 -15.57
C ASN A 110 9.75 2.63 -16.58
N THR A 111 9.30 2.80 -17.83
CA THR A 111 9.47 1.83 -18.93
C THR A 111 10.93 1.64 -19.35
N ASP A 112 11.79 2.63 -19.08
CA ASP A 112 13.24 2.56 -19.33
C ASP A 112 14.00 1.93 -18.16
N ASN A 113 13.29 1.34 -17.20
CA ASN A 113 13.85 0.77 -15.97
C ASN A 113 14.66 1.80 -15.16
N ARG A 114 14.16 3.03 -15.06
CA ARG A 114 14.72 4.11 -14.23
C ARG A 114 13.75 4.49 -13.12
N ALA A 115 14.25 4.60 -11.89
CA ALA A 115 13.49 5.11 -10.75
C ALA A 115 13.66 6.63 -10.61
N ASN A 116 13.15 7.40 -11.58
CA ASN A 116 13.27 8.86 -11.57
C ASN A 116 12.35 9.51 -10.54
N VAL A 117 11.28 8.82 -10.15
CA VAL A 117 10.32 9.29 -9.15
C VAL A 117 10.36 8.38 -7.93
N ALA A 118 10.32 8.99 -6.74
CA ALA A 118 10.03 8.26 -5.52
C ALA A 118 8.97 9.01 -4.70
N LEU A 119 8.01 8.26 -4.16
CA LEU A 119 6.99 8.77 -3.26
C LEU A 119 7.42 8.55 -1.81
N TYR A 120 7.23 9.55 -0.94
CA TYR A 120 7.56 9.45 0.48
C TYR A 120 6.28 9.42 1.30
N PHE A 121 6.07 8.38 2.11
CA PHE A 121 4.92 8.26 2.99
C PHE A 121 5.35 8.23 4.45
N ASN A 122 4.50 8.77 5.31
CA ASN A 122 4.64 8.64 6.74
C ASN A 122 4.14 7.26 7.16
N VAL A 123 4.95 6.47 7.88
CA VAL A 123 4.56 5.13 8.35
C VAL A 123 3.38 5.17 9.32
N ASP A 124 3.25 6.23 10.10
CA ASP A 124 2.31 6.28 11.21
C ASP A 124 0.85 6.37 10.76
N ASN A 125 0.59 6.92 9.57
CA ASN A 125 -0.77 7.15 9.07
C ASN A 125 -0.93 6.93 7.56
N LEU A 126 0.14 6.43 6.92
CA LEU A 126 0.25 6.19 5.48
C LEU A 126 -0.08 7.41 4.62
N TYR A 127 0.04 8.64 5.13
CA TYR A 127 -0.13 9.82 4.30
C TYR A 127 1.12 10.08 3.45
N LEU A 128 0.90 10.44 2.19
CA LEU A 128 1.96 10.92 1.31
C LEU A 128 2.49 12.25 1.88
N MET A 129 3.80 12.30 2.08
CA MET A 129 4.54 13.47 2.58
C MET A 129 5.03 14.36 1.44
N GLY A 130 5.30 13.77 0.28
CA GLY A 130 5.97 14.41 -0.84
C GLY A 130 6.53 13.40 -1.82
N PHE A 131 7.37 13.87 -2.73
CA PHE A 131 8.00 13.03 -3.75
C PHE A 131 9.36 13.58 -4.17
N THR A 132 10.12 12.79 -4.93
CA THR A 132 11.27 13.26 -5.69
C THR A 132 11.03 13.05 -7.18
N ALA A 133 11.57 13.95 -8.00
CA ALA A 133 11.68 13.80 -9.45
C ALA A 133 13.10 14.16 -9.88
N HIS A 134 13.81 13.24 -10.52
CA HIS A 134 15.20 13.40 -10.96
C HIS A 134 16.14 13.96 -9.86
N GLY A 135 15.98 13.47 -8.63
CA GLY A 135 16.79 13.88 -7.48
C GLY A 135 16.44 15.23 -6.86
N ARG A 136 15.44 15.95 -7.40
CA ARG A 136 14.85 17.12 -6.74
C ARG A 136 13.76 16.64 -5.79
N HIS A 137 13.73 17.17 -4.58
CA HIS A 137 12.80 16.73 -3.55
C HIS A 137 11.75 17.80 -3.28
N TYR A 138 10.50 17.36 -3.18
CA TYR A 138 9.33 18.18 -2.89
C TYR A 138 8.56 17.57 -1.73
N ARG A 139 8.00 18.41 -0.86
CA ARG A 139 7.10 17.99 0.21
C ARG A 139 5.88 18.86 0.26
N PHE A 140 4.78 18.32 0.77
CA PHE A 140 3.62 19.11 1.12
C PHE A 140 3.91 20.09 2.25
N ASP A 141 3.19 21.21 2.26
CA ASP A 141 3.19 22.18 3.35
C ASP A 141 2.38 21.67 4.55
N ASP A 142 2.93 20.65 5.19
CA ASP A 142 2.46 20.15 6.46
C ASP A 142 3.64 20.08 7.43
N ALA A 143 3.49 20.74 8.58
CA ALA A 143 4.52 20.80 9.62
C ALA A 143 4.93 19.40 10.11
N ARG A 144 4.01 18.42 10.07
CA ARG A 144 4.28 17.02 10.43
C ARG A 144 5.33 16.39 9.50
N PHE A 145 5.48 16.88 8.28
CA PHE A 145 6.43 16.37 7.27
C PHE A 145 7.75 17.13 7.21
N ALA A 146 7.97 18.13 8.08
CA ALA A 146 9.20 18.92 8.11
C ALA A 146 10.47 18.07 8.34
N HIS A 147 10.33 16.88 8.94
CA HIS A 147 11.44 15.96 9.20
C HIS A 147 11.97 15.24 7.95
N LEU A 148 11.27 15.29 6.80
CA LEU A 148 11.61 14.50 5.62
C LEU A 148 13.04 14.72 5.11
N SER A 149 13.50 15.98 5.04
CA SER A 149 14.86 16.32 4.61
C SER A 149 15.91 15.65 5.50
N ALA A 150 15.73 15.72 6.82
CA ALA A 150 16.63 15.09 7.78
C ALA A 150 16.60 13.56 7.66
N SER A 151 15.41 12.96 7.49
CA SER A 151 15.27 11.51 7.28
C SER A 151 15.99 11.04 6.01
N ILE A 152 15.91 11.79 4.91
CA ILE A 152 16.65 11.48 3.66
C ILE A 152 18.17 11.56 3.89
N GLY A 153 18.65 12.63 4.53
CA GLY A 153 20.07 12.79 4.85
C GLY A 153 20.62 11.62 5.68
N ASN A 154 19.89 11.27 6.75
CA ASN A 154 20.24 10.14 7.63
C ASN A 154 20.26 8.80 6.89
N ARG A 155 19.25 8.53 6.04
CA ARG A 155 19.13 7.27 5.30
C ARG A 155 20.32 6.99 4.36
N PHE A 156 20.82 8.03 3.70
CA PHE A 156 21.90 7.92 2.71
C PHE A 156 23.26 8.34 3.25
N ASN A 157 23.38 8.58 4.56
CA ASN A 157 24.60 9.05 5.21
C ASN A 157 25.22 10.26 4.48
N GLN A 158 24.37 11.24 4.15
CA GLN A 158 24.73 12.43 3.39
C GLN A 158 24.13 13.69 4.02
N ARG A 159 24.59 14.87 3.57
CA ARG A 159 23.96 16.13 3.95
C ARG A 159 22.48 16.10 3.58
N ALA A 160 21.62 16.52 4.50
CA ALA A 160 20.18 16.63 4.26
C ALA A 160 19.92 17.45 2.99
N PRO A 161 19.19 16.90 1.98
CA PRO A 161 19.00 17.60 0.73
C PRO A 161 18.03 18.77 0.91
N LEU A 162 18.12 19.74 0.00
CA LEU A 162 17.09 20.76 -0.12
C LEU A 162 15.76 20.09 -0.51
N VAL A 163 14.73 20.35 0.29
CA VAL A 163 13.36 19.91 0.00
C VAL A 163 12.52 21.16 -0.23
N THR A 164 11.99 21.30 -1.44
CA THR A 164 11.09 22.40 -1.80
C THR A 164 9.72 22.13 -1.20
N VAL A 165 9.13 23.13 -0.54
CA VAL A 165 7.78 23.03 0.02
C VAL A 165 6.79 23.45 -1.05
N MET A 166 5.84 22.57 -1.34
CA MET A 166 4.72 22.84 -2.26
C MET A 166 3.67 23.70 -1.55
N ASN A 167 2.86 24.42 -2.31
CA ASN A 167 1.76 25.24 -1.78
C ASN A 167 0.53 24.43 -1.32
N SER A 168 0.59 23.10 -1.42
CA SER A 168 -0.45 22.19 -0.93
C SER A 168 0.02 21.44 0.31
N ASN A 169 -0.86 21.23 1.28
CA ASN A 169 -0.69 20.36 2.45
C ASN A 169 -1.00 18.88 2.15
N GLY A 170 -1.33 18.53 0.90
CA GLY A 170 -1.60 17.16 0.47
C GLY A 170 -3.06 16.71 0.60
N ASN A 171 -3.97 17.56 1.07
CA ASN A 171 -5.40 17.25 1.04
C ASN A 171 -5.96 17.31 -0.39
N TYR A 172 -6.96 16.48 -0.69
CA TYR A 172 -7.51 16.38 -2.05
C TYR A 172 -8.10 17.69 -2.62
N GLY A 173 -8.57 18.60 -1.77
CA GLY A 173 -9.06 19.91 -2.19
C GLY A 173 -7.94 20.79 -2.76
N GLU A 174 -6.81 20.87 -2.05
CA GLU A 174 -5.63 21.64 -2.50
C GLU A 174 -4.89 20.95 -3.66
N LEU A 175 -5.06 19.64 -3.80
CA LEU A 175 -4.56 18.89 -4.95
C LEU A 175 -5.42 19.04 -6.22
N ASN A 176 -6.40 19.96 -6.24
CA ASN A 176 -7.32 20.12 -7.37
C ASN A 176 -7.99 18.80 -7.79
N ALA A 177 -8.21 17.91 -6.81
CA ALA A 177 -8.67 16.54 -6.97
C ALA A 177 -10.02 16.36 -6.27
N SER A 178 -11.03 17.08 -6.77
CA SER A 178 -12.44 16.95 -6.36
C SER A 178 -12.90 15.49 -6.36
N ALA A 179 -13.94 15.17 -5.58
CA ALA A 179 -14.49 13.81 -5.53
C ALA A 179 -14.92 13.31 -6.93
N GLU A 180 -15.47 14.18 -7.77
CA GLU A 180 -15.89 13.87 -9.13
C GLU A 180 -14.69 13.44 -9.99
N TRP A 181 -13.61 14.22 -9.95
CA TRP A 181 -12.36 13.91 -10.64
C TRP A 181 -11.74 12.60 -10.14
N ARG A 182 -11.60 12.43 -8.82
CA ARG A 182 -11.05 11.19 -8.23
C ARG A 182 -11.88 9.96 -8.57
N GLY A 183 -13.20 10.10 -8.55
CA GLY A 183 -14.15 9.01 -8.82
C GLY A 183 -14.16 8.63 -10.28
N GLY A 184 -13.97 9.59 -11.19
CA GLY A 184 -13.87 9.37 -12.63
C GLY A 184 -12.47 8.93 -13.12
N GLN A 185 -11.45 9.03 -12.28
CA GLN A 185 -10.09 8.73 -12.68
C GLN A 185 -9.88 7.23 -12.88
N GLN A 186 -9.46 6.85 -14.09
CA GLN A 186 -9.24 5.44 -14.43
C GLN A 186 -7.86 4.97 -13.94
N TYR A 187 -7.79 3.78 -13.37
CA TYR A 187 -6.58 3.14 -12.85
C TYR A 187 -5.99 2.13 -13.85
N THR A 188 -6.01 2.47 -15.14
CA THR A 188 -5.41 1.66 -16.20
C THR A 188 -3.89 1.80 -16.21
N THR A 189 -3.19 0.84 -16.81
CA THR A 189 -1.73 0.90 -16.98
C THR A 189 -1.27 2.17 -17.71
N PHE A 190 -2.02 2.59 -18.73
CA PHE A 190 -1.81 3.87 -19.42
C PHE A 190 -1.85 5.07 -18.47
N ASN A 191 -2.83 5.16 -17.58
CA ASN A 191 -2.94 6.28 -16.65
C ASN A 191 -1.87 6.26 -15.56
N PHE A 192 -1.41 5.08 -15.13
CA PHE A 192 -0.22 4.98 -14.27
C PHE A 192 1.01 5.57 -14.94
N LEU A 193 1.26 5.24 -16.21
CA LEU A 193 2.38 5.80 -16.98
C LEU A 193 2.21 7.31 -17.22
N HIS A 194 1.00 7.75 -17.55
CA HIS A 194 0.70 9.18 -17.72
C HIS A 194 1.01 9.99 -16.46
N HIS A 195 0.49 9.57 -15.30
CA HIS A 195 0.73 10.28 -14.05
C HIS A 195 2.18 10.15 -13.58
N LEU A 196 2.85 9.02 -13.83
CA LEU A 196 4.30 8.91 -13.61
C LEU A 196 5.06 9.94 -14.43
N HIS A 197 4.76 10.04 -15.74
CA HIS A 197 5.44 10.98 -16.63
C HIS A 197 5.21 12.44 -16.22
N VAL A 198 4.01 12.78 -15.74
CA VAL A 198 3.72 14.10 -15.16
C VAL A 198 4.62 14.37 -13.95
N LEU A 199 4.79 13.39 -13.04
CA LEU A 199 5.69 13.54 -11.89
C LEU A 199 7.17 13.59 -12.30
N GLU A 200 7.59 12.82 -13.30
CA GLU A 200 8.96 12.89 -13.85
C GLU A 200 9.28 14.30 -14.39
N GLY A 201 8.32 14.93 -15.06
CA GLY A 201 8.45 16.31 -15.57
C GLY A 201 8.40 17.42 -14.53
N ALA A 202 8.22 17.08 -13.23
CA ALA A 202 8.07 18.08 -12.17
C ALA A 202 9.40 18.81 -11.86
N ASN A 203 9.32 20.14 -11.83
CA ASN A 203 10.41 21.06 -11.52
C ASN A 203 9.89 22.22 -10.65
N GLN A 204 10.77 23.14 -10.26
CA GLN A 204 10.41 24.26 -9.39
C GLN A 204 9.33 25.18 -9.97
N ASP A 205 9.23 25.28 -11.30
CA ASP A 205 8.29 26.19 -11.97
C ASP A 205 6.88 25.59 -12.10
N ASN A 206 6.75 24.26 -12.02
CA ASN A 206 5.48 23.57 -12.29
C ASN A 206 5.02 22.59 -11.18
N VAL A 207 5.75 22.48 -10.07
CA VAL A 207 5.43 21.54 -8.98
C VAL A 207 4.02 21.80 -8.40
N ASP A 208 3.59 23.06 -8.37
CA ASP A 208 2.26 23.45 -7.90
C ASP A 208 1.19 23.49 -9.01
N SER A 209 1.49 22.92 -10.19
CA SER A 209 0.52 22.84 -11.28
C SER A 209 -0.59 21.84 -10.98
N VAL A 210 -1.78 22.09 -11.54
CA VAL A 210 -2.93 21.17 -11.46
C VAL A 210 -2.58 19.76 -11.93
N ALA A 211 -1.71 19.62 -12.93
CA ALA A 211 -1.28 18.33 -13.44
C ALA A 211 -0.48 17.54 -12.39
N VAL A 212 0.54 18.15 -11.79
CA VAL A 212 1.37 17.50 -10.74
C VAL A 212 0.51 17.18 -9.51
N HIS A 213 -0.33 18.12 -9.07
CA HIS A 213 -1.23 17.91 -7.93
C HIS A 213 -2.17 16.71 -8.15
N ARG A 214 -2.77 16.61 -9.34
CA ARG A 214 -3.65 15.49 -9.71
C ARG A 214 -2.88 14.17 -9.85
N ALA A 215 -1.67 14.19 -10.38
CA ALA A 215 -0.82 13.00 -10.42
C ALA A 215 -0.49 12.50 -9.00
N LEU A 216 -0.20 13.39 -8.05
CA LEU A 216 -0.04 13.04 -6.64
C LEU A 216 -1.34 12.45 -6.06
N ALA A 217 -2.49 13.08 -6.30
CA ALA A 217 -3.78 12.57 -5.84
C ALA A 217 -4.09 11.16 -6.41
N PHE A 218 -3.75 10.90 -7.67
CA PHE A 218 -3.87 9.58 -8.29
C PHE A 218 -3.05 8.53 -7.54
N PHE A 219 -1.78 8.83 -7.25
CA PHE A 219 -0.92 7.91 -6.50
C PHE A 219 -1.32 7.76 -5.03
N ILE A 220 -1.85 8.79 -4.37
CA ILE A 220 -2.45 8.66 -3.03
C ILE A 220 -3.60 7.64 -3.07
N GLY A 221 -4.50 7.77 -4.05
CA GLY A 221 -5.59 6.80 -4.23
C GLY A 221 -5.09 5.38 -4.51
N ALA A 222 -4.02 5.25 -5.31
CA ALA A 222 -3.42 3.96 -5.63
C ALA A 222 -2.62 3.32 -4.49
N THR A 223 -2.28 4.06 -3.42
CA THR A 223 -1.41 3.58 -2.35
C THR A 223 -2.11 3.70 -1.00
N SER A 224 -2.13 4.89 -0.40
CA SER A 224 -2.73 5.17 0.91
C SER A 224 -4.16 4.65 1.02
N GLU A 225 -5.00 4.97 0.04
CA GLU A 225 -6.41 4.61 0.09
C GLU A 225 -6.65 3.12 -0.18
N ALA A 226 -5.86 2.54 -1.09
CA ALA A 226 -5.89 1.10 -1.37
C ALA A 226 -5.45 0.26 -0.15
N ALA A 227 -4.44 0.72 0.58
CA ALA A 227 -4.00 0.03 1.80
C ALA A 227 -5.04 0.12 2.92
N ARG A 228 -5.71 1.28 3.07
CA ARG A 228 -6.78 1.50 4.06
C ARG A 228 -8.03 0.68 3.76
N PHE A 229 -8.38 0.52 2.48
CA PHE A 229 -9.60 -0.13 2.03
C PHE A 229 -9.30 -1.16 0.95
N ALA A 230 -9.48 -2.44 1.27
CA ALA A 230 -9.27 -3.50 0.30
C ALA A 230 -10.18 -3.40 -0.93
N TRP A 231 -11.39 -2.83 -0.79
CA TRP A 231 -12.24 -2.60 -1.94
C TRP A 231 -11.56 -1.76 -3.03
N ILE A 232 -10.79 -0.73 -2.64
CA ILE A 232 -10.03 0.13 -3.55
C ILE A 232 -8.85 -0.65 -4.14
N GLU A 233 -8.09 -1.37 -3.30
CA GLU A 233 -6.99 -2.25 -3.74
C GLU A 233 -7.47 -3.23 -4.80
N GLU A 234 -8.52 -3.99 -4.51
CA GLU A 234 -9.02 -5.01 -5.40
C GLU A 234 -9.57 -4.41 -6.70
N ARG A 235 -10.27 -3.27 -6.62
CA ARG A 235 -10.75 -2.54 -7.81
C ARG A 235 -9.60 -2.20 -8.74
N ILE A 236 -8.56 -1.54 -8.22
CA ILE A 236 -7.39 -1.12 -8.98
C ILE A 236 -6.64 -2.34 -9.54
N ALA A 237 -6.43 -3.36 -8.71
CA ALA A 237 -5.74 -4.57 -9.13
C ALA A 237 -6.46 -5.25 -10.30
N ASN A 238 -7.79 -5.39 -10.25
CA ASN A 238 -8.54 -6.00 -11.35
C ASN A 238 -8.45 -5.18 -12.63
N VAL A 239 -8.47 -3.85 -12.55
CA VAL A 239 -8.25 -2.98 -13.71
C VAL A 239 -6.86 -3.19 -14.31
N LEU A 240 -5.82 -3.34 -13.48
CA LEU A 240 -4.46 -3.64 -13.96
C LEU A 240 -4.35 -5.04 -14.58
N MET A 241 -5.09 -6.02 -14.08
CA MET A 241 -5.09 -7.40 -14.61
C MET A 241 -5.86 -7.52 -15.92
N ASN A 242 -7.03 -6.90 -16.01
CA ASN A 242 -8.04 -7.19 -17.03
C ASN A 242 -8.45 -5.96 -17.87
N GLY A 243 -7.88 -4.79 -17.58
CA GLY A 243 -8.28 -3.51 -18.17
C GLY A 243 -9.52 -2.88 -17.54
N GLU A 244 -10.23 -3.61 -16.67
CA GLU A 244 -11.45 -3.20 -15.95
C GLU A 244 -11.72 -4.14 -14.76
N ASP A 245 -12.63 -3.76 -13.85
CA ASP A 245 -13.03 -4.65 -12.75
C ASP A 245 -14.16 -5.60 -13.18
N VAL A 246 -13.76 -6.81 -13.57
CA VAL A 246 -14.65 -7.88 -14.04
C VAL A 246 -15.58 -8.46 -12.97
N ARG A 247 -15.37 -8.14 -11.69
CA ARG A 247 -16.25 -8.59 -10.59
C ARG A 247 -17.48 -7.72 -10.42
N ASP A 248 -17.46 -6.54 -11.05
CA ASP A 248 -18.56 -5.59 -11.06
C ASP A 248 -19.31 -5.69 -12.40
N PRO A 249 -20.65 -5.84 -12.40
CA PRO A 249 -21.42 -5.91 -13.63
C PRO A 249 -21.22 -4.72 -14.57
N ALA A 250 -20.94 -3.53 -14.03
CA ALA A 250 -20.69 -2.32 -14.83
C ALA A 250 -19.27 -2.28 -15.43
N ARG A 251 -18.39 -3.20 -15.02
CA ARG A 251 -16.99 -3.33 -15.46
C ARG A 251 -16.23 -2.00 -15.48
N PRO A 252 -16.26 -1.19 -14.40
CA PRO A 252 -15.66 0.12 -14.42
C PRO A 252 -14.13 0.04 -14.36
N ARG A 253 -13.48 1.11 -14.80
CA ARG A 253 -12.02 1.29 -14.75
C ARG A 253 -11.56 2.26 -13.67
N HIS A 254 -12.50 2.80 -12.90
CA HIS A 254 -12.34 3.88 -11.94
C HIS A 254 -13.04 3.52 -10.63
N LEU A 255 -12.85 4.36 -9.59
CA LEU A 255 -13.40 4.11 -8.24
C LEU A 255 -14.89 4.48 -8.11
N GLY A 256 -15.35 5.46 -8.89
CA GLY A 256 -16.71 5.99 -8.81
C GLY A 256 -17.00 6.75 -7.51
N THR A 257 -18.28 7.01 -7.29
CA THR A 257 -18.81 7.69 -6.09
C THR A 257 -18.58 6.87 -4.83
N PHE A 258 -18.71 5.54 -4.91
CA PHE A 258 -18.48 4.67 -3.76
C PHE A 258 -17.03 4.72 -3.27
N GLY A 259 -16.04 4.55 -4.16
CA GLY A 259 -14.64 4.58 -3.74
C GLY A 259 -14.18 5.96 -3.26
N THR A 260 -14.72 7.05 -3.80
CA THR A 260 -14.43 8.41 -3.28
C THR A 260 -15.17 8.70 -1.97
N GLY A 261 -16.36 8.13 -1.80
CA GLY A 261 -17.06 8.10 -0.52
C GLY A 261 -16.24 7.40 0.57
N LEU A 262 -15.61 6.26 0.27
CA LEU A 262 -14.69 5.59 1.20
C LEU A 262 -13.52 6.50 1.62
N GLN A 263 -12.86 7.13 0.65
CA GLN A 263 -11.74 8.04 0.90
C GLN A 263 -12.15 9.19 1.84
N ASN A 264 -13.37 9.71 1.70
CA ASN A 264 -13.89 10.79 2.55
C ASN A 264 -14.42 10.29 3.91
N ALA A 265 -14.75 9.01 4.02
CA ALA A 265 -15.39 8.41 5.20
C ALA A 265 -14.41 7.64 6.11
N TRP A 266 -13.10 7.75 5.89
CA TRP A 266 -12.12 7.00 6.67
C TRP A 266 -12.20 7.26 8.19
N ASP A 267 -12.33 8.53 8.59
CA ASP A 267 -12.48 8.92 9.99
C ASP A 267 -13.79 8.40 10.63
N PRO A 268 -14.99 8.65 10.06
CA PRO A 268 -16.22 8.12 10.65
C PRO A 268 -16.31 6.59 10.60
N LEU A 269 -15.74 5.91 9.60
CA LEU A 269 -15.64 4.45 9.59
C LEU A 269 -14.69 3.92 10.68
N SER A 270 -13.61 4.64 10.97
CA SER A 270 -12.70 4.29 12.07
C SER A 270 -13.44 4.37 13.41
N VAL A 271 -14.18 5.45 13.65
CA VAL A 271 -15.02 5.61 14.85
C VAL A 271 -16.07 4.49 14.94
N LEU A 272 -16.75 4.19 13.84
CA LEU A 272 -17.75 3.13 13.79
C LEU A 272 -17.16 1.76 14.15
N ALA A 273 -16.01 1.42 13.56
CA ALA A 273 -15.34 0.14 13.79
C ALA A 273 -14.94 -0.01 15.26
N HIS A 274 -14.26 0.97 15.84
CA HIS A 274 -13.86 0.97 17.25
C HIS A 274 -15.06 0.82 18.18
N GLN A 275 -16.07 1.68 18.06
CA GLN A 275 -17.25 1.65 18.93
C GLN A 275 -17.97 0.31 18.87
N THR A 276 -18.25 -0.20 17.67
CA THR A 276 -19.06 -1.41 17.52
C THR A 276 -18.29 -2.69 17.82
N MET A 277 -16.96 -2.69 17.70
CA MET A 277 -16.14 -3.83 18.08
C MET A 277 -15.98 -3.94 19.60
N GLU A 278 -16.00 -2.81 20.33
CA GLU A 278 -16.08 -2.79 21.79
C GLU A 278 -17.50 -3.07 22.34
N GLY A 279 -18.47 -3.32 21.46
CA GLY A 279 -19.85 -3.62 21.83
C GLY A 279 -20.71 -2.39 22.13
N HIS A 280 -20.21 -1.19 21.83
CA HIS A 280 -20.98 0.05 21.91
C HIS A 280 -21.85 0.26 20.66
N ALA A 281 -22.90 1.08 20.80
CA ALA A 281 -23.69 1.51 19.66
C ALA A 281 -22.87 2.50 18.82
N GLY A 282 -22.71 2.23 17.53
CA GLY A 282 -22.07 3.11 16.57
C GLY A 282 -23.07 3.96 15.77
N ARG A 283 -22.60 5.09 15.24
CA ARG A 283 -23.37 5.88 14.26
C ARG A 283 -23.15 5.30 12.86
N ALA A 284 -24.24 4.91 12.20
CA ALA A 284 -24.17 4.39 10.84
C ALA A 284 -23.51 5.40 9.86
N VAL A 285 -22.69 4.87 8.96
CA VAL A 285 -21.97 5.63 7.94
C VAL A 285 -22.55 5.29 6.57
N TYR A 286 -22.89 6.32 5.80
CA TYR A 286 -23.46 6.15 4.45
C TYR A 286 -22.42 6.48 3.38
N ILE A 287 -22.27 5.59 2.42
CA ILE A 287 -21.31 5.70 1.31
C ILE A 287 -22.06 5.39 0.02
N ASP A 288 -22.26 6.41 -0.82
CA ASP A 288 -22.99 6.24 -2.09
C ASP A 288 -24.37 5.58 -1.89
N GLY A 289 -25.10 6.02 -0.84
CA GLY A 289 -26.41 5.48 -0.47
C GLY A 289 -26.39 4.11 0.23
N ARG A 290 -25.21 3.52 0.44
CA ARG A 290 -25.02 2.22 1.12
C ARG A 290 -24.66 2.45 2.58
N GLU A 291 -25.30 1.72 3.47
CA GLU A 291 -25.18 1.91 4.92
C GLU A 291 -24.21 0.88 5.54
N TYR A 292 -23.32 1.35 6.40
CA TYR A 292 -22.49 0.55 7.29
C TYR A 292 -22.91 0.85 8.73
N ARG A 293 -23.42 -0.14 9.46
CA ARG A 293 -23.97 0.05 10.81
C ARG A 293 -23.03 -0.43 11.92
N ASP A 294 -22.12 -1.32 11.60
CA ASP A 294 -21.13 -1.88 12.51
C ASP A 294 -19.90 -2.40 11.75
N PHE A 295 -18.91 -2.88 12.51
CA PHE A 295 -17.72 -3.50 11.96
C PHE A 295 -18.02 -4.77 11.13
N ARG A 296 -19.13 -5.48 11.36
CA ARG A 296 -19.47 -6.68 10.60
C ARG A 296 -19.88 -6.33 9.17
N ASP A 297 -20.58 -5.21 8.98
CA ASP A 297 -20.88 -4.68 7.65
C ASP A 297 -19.58 -4.28 6.91
N ILE A 298 -18.56 -3.78 7.61
CA ILE A 298 -17.23 -3.49 7.04
C ILE A 298 -16.55 -4.81 6.58
N ALA A 299 -16.58 -5.82 7.45
CA ALA A 299 -15.92 -7.11 7.28
C ALA A 299 -16.52 -7.96 6.16
N ASN A 300 -17.85 -7.97 6.05
CA ASN A 300 -18.59 -8.92 5.22
C ASN A 300 -19.42 -8.24 4.13
N GLY A 301 -19.57 -6.92 4.18
CA GLY A 301 -20.63 -6.23 3.47
C GLY A 301 -22.00 -6.47 4.12
N HIS A 302 -23.04 -5.84 3.55
CA HIS A 302 -24.41 -5.95 4.04
C HIS A 302 -25.30 -6.71 3.05
N ASN A 303 -26.04 -7.72 3.53
CA ASN A 303 -26.87 -8.60 2.69
C ASN A 303 -28.37 -8.24 2.68
N ARG A 304 -28.82 -7.09 3.21
CA ARG A 304 -30.22 -6.64 3.11
C ARG A 304 -30.35 -5.32 2.34
N GLY A 305 -30.95 -5.35 1.14
CA GLY A 305 -31.18 -4.15 0.32
C GLY A 305 -30.03 -3.82 -0.64
N ALA A 306 -29.77 -2.53 -0.89
CA ALA A 306 -28.60 -2.09 -1.65
C ALA A 306 -27.33 -2.57 -0.91
N SER A 307 -26.76 -3.68 -1.38
CA SER A 307 -25.73 -4.41 -0.67
C SER A 307 -24.47 -3.55 -0.56
N ALA A 308 -24.16 -3.11 0.66
CA ALA A 308 -22.88 -2.47 0.96
C ALA A 308 -21.78 -3.51 0.71
N PRO A 309 -20.80 -3.26 -0.17
CA PRO A 309 -19.77 -4.25 -0.45
C PRO A 309 -18.85 -4.39 0.78
N ARG A 310 -18.19 -5.55 0.89
CA ARG A 310 -17.06 -5.72 1.81
C ARG A 310 -15.98 -4.69 1.49
N ILE A 311 -15.43 -4.06 2.53
CA ILE A 311 -14.32 -3.10 2.40
C ILE A 311 -13.07 -3.50 3.20
N ALA A 312 -13.16 -4.60 3.96
CA ALA A 312 -12.05 -5.25 4.65
C ALA A 312 -11.06 -5.97 3.70
N PRO A 313 -9.76 -6.15 4.03
CA PRO A 313 -9.07 -5.58 5.19
C PRO A 313 -9.19 -4.06 5.32
N PHE A 314 -9.36 -3.60 6.56
CA PHE A 314 -9.57 -2.20 6.92
C PHE A 314 -8.53 -1.74 7.92
N ILE A 315 -7.86 -0.62 7.62
CA ILE A 315 -6.99 0.06 8.58
C ILE A 315 -7.75 1.27 9.11
N ALA A 316 -8.12 1.29 10.39
CA ALA A 316 -8.66 2.47 11.05
C ALA A 316 -7.56 3.37 11.61
N ILE A 317 -7.98 4.55 12.05
CA ILE A 317 -7.12 5.43 12.84
C ILE A 317 -7.14 4.94 14.29
N LEU A 318 -5.94 4.69 14.84
CA LEU A 318 -5.77 4.27 16.24
C LEU A 318 -6.50 5.20 17.21
N GLY A 319 -7.29 4.60 18.09
CA GLY A 319 -7.96 5.23 19.22
C GLY A 319 -8.99 6.31 18.86
N LYS A 320 -9.56 6.24 17.65
CA LYS A 320 -10.72 7.05 17.27
C LYS A 320 -12.01 6.43 17.81
N GLY A 321 -12.87 7.24 18.42
CA GLY A 321 -14.17 6.78 18.90
C GLY A 321 -14.15 6.09 20.27
N LEU A 322 -12.96 6.01 20.89
CA LEU A 322 -12.74 5.73 22.31
C LEU A 322 -13.09 6.97 23.16
#